data_AF-A0A918C3Y6-F1
#
_entry.id   AF-A0A918C3Y6-F1
#
_cell.length_a   1.000
_cell.length_b   1.000
_cell.length_c   1.000
_cell.angle_alpha   90.00
_cell.angle_beta   90.00
_cell.angle_gamma   90.00
#
_symmetry.space_group_name_H-M   'P 1'
#
loop_
_entity.id
_entity.type
_entity.pdbx_description
1 polymer ?
#
loop_
_entity_poly.entity_id
_entity_poly.type
_entity_poly.pdbx_seq_one_letter_code
_entity_poly.pdbx_strand_id
1 'polypeptide(L)'
;MNRLAVLALTLGASSSLAANTPLDVDRAANTAALALDSVIQQCPANVVRALPSSRCIPSDADVTATRRLLSASTLNLYGAWRSDNNPKILYNWVMTSTGYVNIGVTPDPAHPGATLVIVSLPAVQQTSTQQISGAPAFRRPLQLSTPRMNGEDVRALQNRLMDVSKTARGKGGDGWYGPVTEANVKVFQSANGLRSSGVVDQLTWNRLFSSSARFFDAHAAQQLVTPGK
;
A
#
# COMPACT_ATOMS: atom_id res chain seq x y z
N MET A 1 48.71 40.30 -3.37
CA MET A 1 47.72 40.29 -2.28
C MET A 1 46.96 38.98 -2.37
N ASN A 2 47.04 38.17 -1.32
CA ASN A 2 46.75 36.74 -1.30
C ASN A 2 45.57 36.48 -0.37
N ARG A 3 44.39 36.02 -0.83
CA ARG A 3 43.36 35.39 0.03
C ARG A 3 42.44 34.40 -0.74
N LEU A 4 42.79 33.12 -0.58
CA LEU A 4 41.92 32.00 -0.16
C LEU A 4 40.61 31.73 -0.91
N ALA A 5 40.65 30.71 -1.76
CA ALA A 5 39.50 29.93 -2.20
C ALA A 5 38.99 29.05 -1.04
N VAL A 6 37.75 29.24 -0.62
CA VAL A 6 37.06 28.32 0.30
C VAL A 6 36.40 27.24 -0.55
N LEU A 7 37.02 26.06 -0.59
CA LEU A 7 36.43 24.84 -1.13
C LEU A 7 35.38 24.35 -0.14
N ALA A 8 34.11 24.69 -0.37
CA ALA A 8 32.99 24.07 0.34
C ALA A 8 32.77 22.66 -0.27
N LEU A 9 33.42 21.64 0.30
CA LEU A 9 32.96 20.26 0.13
C LEU A 9 31.58 20.16 0.78
N THR A 10 30.53 20.27 -0.03
CA THR A 10 29.21 19.83 0.39
C THR A 10 29.25 18.31 0.46
N LEU A 11 29.10 17.78 1.68
CA LEU A 11 28.82 16.37 1.88
C LEU A 11 27.56 16.04 1.07
N GLY A 12 27.72 15.25 0.02
CA GLY A 12 26.59 14.66 -0.67
C GLY A 12 25.77 13.88 0.35
N ALA A 13 24.53 14.29 0.58
CA ALA A 13 23.56 13.44 1.24
C ALA A 13 23.54 12.13 0.46
N SER A 14 24.03 11.06 1.07
CA SER A 14 23.91 9.73 0.50
C SER A 14 22.41 9.49 0.36
N SER A 15 21.91 9.56 -0.87
CA SER A 15 20.58 9.10 -1.21
C SER A 15 20.55 7.61 -0.90
N SER A 16 20.22 7.26 0.34
CA SER A 16 19.86 5.88 0.67
C SER A 16 18.75 5.51 -0.28
N LEU A 17 19.02 4.62 -1.23
CA LEU A 17 18.00 4.01 -2.08
C LEU A 17 16.86 3.60 -1.16
N ALA A 18 15.70 4.23 -1.31
CA ALA A 18 14.56 3.94 -0.45
C ALA A 18 14.26 2.44 -0.55
N ALA A 19 14.33 1.73 0.56
CA ALA A 19 13.96 0.31 0.58
C ALA A 19 12.46 0.20 0.26
N ASN A 20 12.06 -0.86 -0.47
CA ASN A 20 10.65 -1.09 -0.75
C ASN A 20 9.90 -1.28 0.57
N THR A 21 8.69 -0.76 0.59
CA THR A 21 7.86 -0.66 1.78
C THR A 21 6.65 -1.59 1.68
N PRO A 22 5.97 -1.89 2.80
CA PRO A 22 4.71 -2.63 2.75
C PRO A 22 3.67 -2.01 1.80
N LEU A 23 3.72 -0.70 1.57
CA LEU A 23 2.90 -0.04 0.56
C LEU A 23 3.16 -0.57 -0.86
N ASP A 24 4.41 -0.83 -1.21
CA ASP A 24 4.76 -1.32 -2.53
C ASP A 24 4.22 -2.73 -2.75
N VAL A 25 4.19 -3.54 -1.68
CA VAL A 25 3.50 -4.84 -1.68
C VAL A 25 2.01 -4.65 -1.89
N ASP A 26 1.40 -3.72 -1.16
CA ASP A 26 -0.03 -3.44 -1.25
C ASP A 26 -0.44 -2.90 -2.64
N ARG A 27 0.36 -2.04 -3.27
CA ARG A 27 0.12 -1.55 -4.63
C ARG A 27 0.18 -2.69 -5.65
N ALA A 28 1.23 -3.50 -5.60
CA ALA A 28 1.37 -4.66 -6.47
C ALA A 28 0.22 -5.67 -6.25
N ALA A 29 -0.18 -5.90 -5.00
CA ALA A 29 -1.31 -6.75 -4.66
C ALA A 29 -2.64 -6.22 -5.21
N ASN A 30 -2.90 -4.91 -5.17
CA ASN A 30 -4.11 -4.34 -5.77
C ASN A 30 -4.14 -4.51 -7.28
N THR A 31 -3.02 -4.26 -7.96
CA THR A 31 -2.95 -4.47 -9.41
C THR A 31 -3.15 -5.95 -9.76
N ALA A 32 -2.57 -6.86 -8.97
CA ALA A 32 -2.78 -8.31 -9.13
C ALA A 32 -4.25 -8.70 -8.87
N ALA A 33 -4.88 -8.17 -7.82
CA ALA A 33 -6.28 -8.43 -7.50
C ALA A 33 -7.22 -7.96 -8.62
N LEU A 34 -6.99 -6.76 -9.17
CA LEU A 34 -7.73 -6.26 -10.33
C LEU A 34 -7.53 -7.13 -11.58
N ALA A 35 -6.30 -7.60 -11.82
CA ALA A 35 -6.00 -8.47 -12.95
C ALA A 35 -6.69 -9.84 -12.88
N LEU A 36 -7.00 -10.30 -11.67
CA LEU A 36 -7.60 -11.60 -11.40
C LEU A 36 -9.10 -11.52 -11.10
N ASP A 37 -9.67 -10.31 -11.11
CA ASP A 37 -11.04 -10.03 -10.63
C ASP A 37 -11.30 -10.66 -9.25
N SER A 38 -10.36 -10.43 -8.33
CA SER A 38 -10.33 -11.06 -7.01
C SER A 38 -10.13 -10.04 -5.89
N VAL A 39 -10.24 -10.49 -4.65
CA VAL A 39 -10.12 -9.65 -3.45
C VAL A 39 -8.88 -10.03 -2.67
N ILE A 40 -8.14 -9.01 -2.21
CA ILE A 40 -7.00 -9.22 -1.30
C ILE A 40 -7.54 -9.72 0.04
N GLN A 41 -6.99 -10.82 0.52
CA GLN A 41 -7.33 -11.39 1.82
C GLN A 41 -6.10 -11.53 2.73
N GLN A 42 -6.36 -11.84 4.00
CA GLN A 42 -5.30 -12.19 4.93
C GLN A 42 -4.64 -13.50 4.49
N CYS A 43 -3.31 -13.50 4.47
CA CYS A 43 -2.56 -14.69 4.13
C CYS A 43 -2.71 -15.78 5.21
N PRO A 44 -2.60 -17.07 4.83
CA PRO A 44 -2.51 -18.17 5.80
C PRO A 44 -1.41 -17.93 6.84
N ALA A 45 -1.60 -18.41 8.07
CA ALA A 45 -0.71 -18.14 9.20
C ALA A 45 0.75 -18.56 8.96
N ASN A 46 0.97 -19.67 8.22
CA ASN A 46 2.32 -20.11 7.84
C ASN A 46 3.01 -19.13 6.88
N VAL A 47 2.25 -18.51 5.97
CA VAL A 47 2.76 -17.49 5.05
C VAL A 47 3.09 -16.21 5.82
N VAL A 48 2.18 -15.74 6.68
CA VAL A 48 2.43 -14.53 7.49
C VAL A 48 3.63 -14.70 8.42
N ARG A 49 3.83 -15.89 8.99
CA ARG A 49 5.00 -16.19 9.83
C ARG A 49 6.32 -16.09 9.07
N ALA A 50 6.35 -16.49 7.80
CA ALA A 50 7.54 -16.41 6.96
C ALA A 50 7.71 -15.05 6.28
N LEU A 51 6.60 -14.42 5.89
CA LEU A 51 6.53 -13.18 5.12
C LEU A 51 5.50 -12.23 5.77
N PRO A 52 5.88 -11.52 6.86
CA PRO A 52 4.95 -10.65 7.59
C PRO A 52 4.36 -9.52 6.75
N SER A 53 5.07 -9.06 5.72
CA SER A 53 4.60 -8.01 4.81
C SER A 53 3.66 -8.51 3.72
N SER A 54 3.29 -9.79 3.71
CA SER A 54 2.61 -10.41 2.57
C SER A 54 1.14 -9.98 2.41
N ARG A 55 0.69 -10.04 1.15
CA ARG A 55 -0.72 -9.96 0.74
C ARG A 55 -1.06 -11.14 -0.16
N CYS A 56 -2.24 -11.71 0.06
CA CYS A 56 -2.66 -12.90 -0.64
C CYS A 56 -3.92 -12.64 -1.47
N ILE A 57 -3.94 -13.15 -2.69
CA ILE A 57 -5.05 -13.00 -3.63
C ILE A 57 -5.41 -14.42 -4.12
N PRO A 58 -6.61 -14.94 -3.79
CA PRO A 58 -7.07 -16.22 -4.32
C PRO A 58 -7.45 -16.07 -5.79
N SER A 59 -7.38 -17.16 -6.53
CA SER A 59 -7.85 -17.25 -7.91
C SER A 59 -8.40 -18.64 -8.12
N ASP A 60 -9.64 -18.76 -8.61
CA ASP A 60 -10.24 -20.06 -8.93
C ASP A 60 -9.58 -20.75 -10.14
N ALA A 61 -8.70 -20.02 -10.83
CA ALA A 61 -7.93 -20.53 -11.95
C ALA A 61 -6.68 -21.30 -11.48
N ASP A 62 -6.20 -22.22 -12.31
CA ASP A 62 -4.95 -22.93 -12.05
C ASP A 62 -3.71 -22.02 -12.18
N VAL A 63 -2.57 -22.49 -11.69
CA VAL A 63 -1.31 -21.74 -11.65
C VAL A 63 -0.91 -21.21 -13.04
N THR A 64 -1.17 -21.96 -14.10
CA THR A 64 -0.80 -21.56 -15.47
C THR A 64 -1.70 -20.44 -15.97
N ALA A 65 -3.00 -20.55 -15.75
CA ALA A 65 -3.99 -19.55 -16.10
C ALA A 65 -3.79 -18.25 -15.28
N THR A 66 -3.63 -18.35 -13.96
CA THR A 66 -3.36 -17.21 -13.08
C THR A 66 -2.07 -16.48 -13.51
N ARG A 67 -0.99 -17.21 -13.79
CA ARG A 67 0.26 -16.62 -14.32
C ARG A 67 0.02 -15.84 -15.61
N ARG A 68 -0.80 -16.39 -16.52
CA ARG A 68 -1.10 -15.75 -17.82
C ARG A 68 -1.88 -14.45 -17.62
N LEU A 69 -2.87 -14.44 -16.73
CA LEU A 69 -3.63 -13.24 -16.39
C LEU A 69 -2.73 -12.15 -15.79
N LEU A 70 -1.87 -12.51 -14.82
CA LEU A 70 -0.92 -11.56 -14.23
C LEU A 70 0.08 -11.02 -15.26
N SER A 71 0.54 -11.86 -16.19
CA SER A 71 1.45 -11.45 -17.28
C SER A 71 0.80 -10.50 -18.29
N ALA A 72 -0.51 -10.58 -18.46
CA ALA A 72 -1.29 -9.71 -19.35
C ALA A 72 -1.77 -8.42 -18.65
N SER A 73 -1.50 -8.27 -17.36
CA SER A 73 -1.94 -7.13 -16.57
C SER A 73 -1.02 -5.92 -16.70
N THR A 74 -1.36 -4.84 -16.00
CA THR A 74 -0.51 -3.64 -15.87
C THR A 74 0.59 -3.78 -14.81
N LEU A 75 0.79 -4.97 -14.23
CA LEU A 75 1.95 -5.24 -13.37
C LEU A 75 3.25 -5.08 -14.16
N ASN A 76 4.16 -4.29 -13.61
CA ASN A 76 5.50 -4.11 -14.17
C ASN A 76 6.40 -5.30 -13.81
N LEU A 77 6.13 -6.46 -14.42
CA LEU A 77 6.84 -7.71 -14.13
C LEU A 77 8.29 -7.66 -14.67
N TYR A 78 9.25 -7.99 -13.81
CA TYR A 78 10.67 -8.03 -14.14
C TYR A 78 11.05 -9.35 -14.81
N GLY A 79 10.69 -9.46 -16.08
CA GLY A 79 11.08 -10.57 -16.96
C GLY A 79 10.24 -11.83 -16.80
N ALA A 80 10.85 -12.99 -17.10
CA ALA A 80 10.15 -14.27 -17.15
C ALA A 80 9.86 -14.85 -15.75
N TRP A 81 8.73 -15.55 -15.65
CA TRP A 81 8.39 -16.36 -14.49
C TRP A 81 9.41 -17.47 -14.28
N ARG A 82 9.83 -17.66 -13.03
CA ARG A 82 10.78 -18.69 -12.61
C ARG A 82 10.05 -19.73 -11.76
N SER A 83 10.59 -20.94 -11.71
CA SER A 83 10.11 -22.02 -10.83
C SER A 83 11.17 -22.28 -9.76
N ASP A 84 10.76 -22.50 -8.53
CA ASP A 84 11.60 -23.18 -7.53
C ASP A 84 11.28 -24.69 -7.51
N ASN A 85 12.17 -25.49 -6.90
CA ASN A 85 12.12 -26.96 -6.96
C ASN A 85 10.97 -27.52 -6.10
N ASN A 86 10.20 -28.45 -6.69
CA ASN A 86 8.98 -29.13 -6.24
C ASN A 86 7.70 -28.44 -6.76
N PRO A 87 6.84 -29.14 -7.54
CA PRO A 87 6.08 -28.52 -8.59
C PRO A 87 5.07 -27.54 -7.99
N LYS A 88 4.99 -26.36 -8.61
CA LYS A 88 3.85 -25.43 -8.67
C LYS A 88 4.04 -24.03 -8.04
N ILE A 89 5.21 -23.66 -7.48
CA ILE A 89 5.45 -22.23 -7.16
C ILE A 89 6.17 -21.56 -8.32
N LEU A 90 5.44 -20.64 -8.98
CA LEU A 90 6.01 -19.74 -9.97
C LEU A 90 6.20 -18.38 -9.35
N TYR A 91 7.37 -17.77 -9.54
CA TYR A 91 7.65 -16.46 -8.97
C TYR A 91 8.22 -15.48 -10.01
N ASN A 92 8.00 -14.20 -9.73
CA ASN A 92 8.54 -13.08 -10.47
C ASN A 92 8.75 -11.90 -9.51
N TRP A 93 9.29 -10.81 -10.03
CA TRP A 93 9.40 -9.55 -9.32
C TRP A 93 8.53 -8.50 -9.99
N VAL A 94 7.87 -7.66 -9.19
CA VAL A 94 7.13 -6.49 -9.68
C VAL A 94 8.01 -5.28 -9.41
N MET A 95 8.45 -4.59 -10.47
CA MET A 95 9.25 -3.38 -10.35
C MET A 95 8.42 -2.24 -9.76
N THR A 96 9.03 -1.50 -8.85
CA THR A 96 8.48 -0.32 -8.18
C THR A 96 9.38 0.87 -8.48
N SER A 97 8.98 2.08 -8.08
CA SER A 97 9.83 3.28 -8.20
C SER A 97 11.13 3.20 -7.37
N THR A 98 11.22 2.27 -6.43
CA THR A 98 12.28 2.18 -5.42
C THR A 98 12.97 0.82 -5.39
N GLY A 99 12.62 -0.09 -6.31
CA GLY A 99 13.19 -1.43 -6.40
C GLY A 99 12.15 -2.44 -6.90
N TYR A 100 11.86 -3.46 -6.10
CA TYR A 100 10.92 -4.50 -6.46
C TYR A 100 10.24 -5.13 -5.24
N VAL A 101 9.10 -5.76 -5.49
CA VAL A 101 8.47 -6.72 -4.56
C VAL A 101 8.41 -8.08 -5.21
N ASN A 102 8.34 -9.13 -4.39
CA ASN A 102 8.18 -10.50 -4.87
C ASN A 102 6.69 -10.76 -5.17
N ILE A 103 6.41 -11.48 -6.25
CA ILE A 103 5.10 -12.08 -6.51
C ILE A 103 5.29 -13.57 -6.77
N GLY A 104 4.63 -14.40 -5.97
CA GLY A 104 4.58 -15.85 -6.09
C GLY A 104 3.17 -16.33 -6.44
N VAL A 105 3.08 -17.38 -7.22
CA VAL A 105 1.85 -18.03 -7.66
C VAL A 105 1.99 -19.50 -7.28
N THR A 106 1.18 -19.95 -6.33
CA THR A 106 1.23 -21.31 -5.77
C THR A 106 -0.18 -21.92 -5.79
N PRO A 107 -0.35 -23.23 -5.83
CA PRO A 107 -1.67 -23.83 -5.62
C PRO A 107 -2.22 -23.42 -4.27
N ASP A 108 -3.53 -23.19 -4.22
CA ASP A 108 -4.21 -22.95 -2.96
C ASP A 108 -4.31 -24.28 -2.18
N PRO A 109 -3.72 -24.38 -0.97
CA PRO A 109 -3.86 -25.58 -0.15
C PRO A 109 -5.30 -25.82 0.33
N ALA A 110 -6.14 -24.80 0.37
CA ALA A 110 -7.53 -24.92 0.81
C ALA A 110 -8.49 -25.37 -0.31
N HIS A 111 -8.13 -25.12 -1.58
CA HIS A 111 -9.03 -25.33 -2.72
C HIS A 111 -8.29 -26.04 -3.87
N PRO A 112 -8.55 -27.34 -4.10
CA PRO A 112 -7.92 -28.09 -5.18
C PRO A 112 -8.19 -27.46 -6.55
N GLY A 113 -7.13 -27.21 -7.31
CA GLY A 113 -7.21 -26.61 -8.66
C GLY A 113 -7.18 -25.08 -8.68
N ALA A 114 -7.40 -24.44 -7.53
CA ALA A 114 -7.25 -23.00 -7.38
C ALA A 114 -5.80 -22.60 -7.07
N THR A 115 -5.55 -21.30 -7.15
CA THR A 115 -4.25 -20.69 -7.00
C THR A 115 -4.29 -19.60 -5.93
N LEU A 116 -3.27 -19.55 -5.09
CA LEU A 116 -3.00 -18.46 -4.18
C LEU A 116 -1.82 -17.65 -4.71
N VAL A 117 -2.04 -16.37 -4.97
CA VAL A 117 -0.99 -15.41 -5.31
C VAL A 117 -0.53 -14.73 -4.04
N ILE A 118 0.79 -14.68 -3.82
CA ILE A 118 1.42 -14.10 -2.64
C ILE A 118 2.34 -12.96 -3.10
N VAL A 119 2.06 -11.73 -2.67
CA VAL A 119 2.93 -10.58 -2.91
C VAL A 119 3.64 -10.23 -1.60
N SER A 120 4.95 -10.00 -1.60
CA SER A 120 5.70 -9.67 -0.38
C SER A 120 6.94 -8.81 -0.64
N LEU A 121 7.49 -8.21 0.41
CA LEU A 121 8.84 -7.66 0.34
C LEU A 121 9.88 -8.78 0.09
N PRO A 122 11.05 -8.46 -0.47
CA PRO A 122 12.19 -9.38 -0.46
C PRO A 122 12.64 -9.67 0.97
N ALA A 123 13.22 -10.86 1.20
CA ALA A 123 13.59 -11.36 2.53
C ALA A 123 14.44 -10.36 3.34
N VAL A 124 15.37 -9.66 2.68
CA VAL A 124 16.25 -8.64 3.29
C VAL A 124 15.47 -7.46 3.87
N GLN A 125 14.25 -7.19 3.37
CA GLN A 125 13.39 -6.08 3.77
C GLN A 125 12.23 -6.51 4.68
N GLN A 126 12.07 -7.80 4.99
CA GLN A 126 11.04 -8.26 5.94
C GLN A 126 11.31 -7.70 7.34
N THR A 127 12.58 -7.51 7.72
CA THR A 127 13.02 -7.04 9.04
C THR A 127 12.72 -5.57 9.33
N SER A 128 12.47 -4.73 8.32
CA SER A 128 12.14 -3.30 8.51
C SER A 128 10.64 -3.01 8.71
N THR A 129 9.81 -4.06 8.71
CA THR A 129 8.35 -3.94 8.81
C THR A 129 7.83 -3.96 10.27
N GLN A 130 8.67 -4.36 11.23
CA GLN A 130 8.37 -4.17 12.64
C GLN A 130 8.83 -2.75 13.03
N GLN A 131 7.94 -1.95 13.60
CA GLN A 131 8.12 -0.57 14.05
C GLN A 131 7.94 0.54 13.00
N ILE A 132 6.68 0.92 12.74
CA ILE A 132 6.35 2.34 12.87
C ILE A 132 6.09 2.60 14.37
N SER A 133 7.16 2.75 15.13
CA SER A 133 7.08 3.14 16.55
C SER A 133 6.42 4.51 16.64
N GLY A 134 5.11 4.54 16.87
CA GLY A 134 4.32 5.77 17.04
C GLY A 134 3.04 5.85 16.21
N ALA A 135 2.82 4.97 15.23
CA ALA A 135 1.54 4.94 14.52
C ALA A 135 0.47 4.20 15.35
N PRO A 136 -0.77 4.71 15.44
CA PRO A 136 -1.85 3.99 16.07
C PRO A 136 -2.17 2.70 15.31
N ALA A 137 -2.55 1.65 16.05
CA ALA A 137 -2.93 0.36 15.47
C ALA A 137 -4.23 0.47 14.66
N PHE A 138 -4.25 -0.13 13.47
CA PHE A 138 -5.49 -0.30 12.70
C PHE A 138 -6.39 -1.32 13.39
N ARG A 139 -7.65 -0.95 13.66
CA ARG A 139 -8.60 -1.82 14.37
C ARG A 139 -9.73 -2.34 13.50
N ARG A 140 -10.18 -1.54 12.52
CA ARG A 140 -11.31 -1.83 11.64
C ARG A 140 -11.27 -0.93 10.41
N PRO A 141 -11.88 -1.34 9.28
CA PRO A 141 -12.09 -0.46 8.14
C PRO A 141 -12.92 0.77 8.53
N LEU A 142 -12.56 1.96 8.03
CA LEU A 142 -13.30 3.20 8.29
C LEU A 142 -13.89 3.76 6.99
N GLN A 143 -15.18 4.07 6.98
CA GLN A 143 -15.89 4.58 5.82
C GLN A 143 -17.10 5.41 6.23
N LEU A 144 -17.66 6.16 5.28
CA LEU A 144 -18.93 6.83 5.48
C LEU A 144 -20.06 5.78 5.66
N SER A 145 -20.86 5.95 6.71
CA SER A 145 -21.98 5.05 7.03
C SER A 145 -23.08 5.79 7.78
N THR A 146 -24.24 5.13 7.96
CA THR A 146 -25.37 5.63 8.74
C THR A 146 -25.75 4.56 9.78
N PRO A 147 -25.62 4.81 11.09
CA PRO A 147 -25.02 6.01 11.71
C PRO A 147 -23.53 6.16 11.37
N ARG A 148 -23.01 7.39 11.42
CA ARG A 148 -21.61 7.67 11.09
C ARG A 148 -20.67 6.93 12.04
N MET A 149 -19.59 6.39 11.50
CA MET A 149 -18.53 5.81 12.32
C MET A 149 -17.88 6.89 13.17
N ASN A 150 -17.58 6.57 14.42
CA ASN A 150 -16.85 7.47 15.31
C ASN A 150 -15.88 6.71 16.22
N GLY A 151 -14.93 7.44 16.79
CA GLY A 151 -13.95 6.90 17.74
C GLY A 151 -12.57 7.51 17.62
N GLU A 152 -11.65 7.04 18.47
CA GLU A 152 -10.24 7.47 18.45
C GLU A 152 -9.51 7.08 17.15
N ASP A 153 -9.92 5.98 16.51
CA ASP A 153 -9.39 5.55 15.21
C ASP A 153 -9.74 6.55 14.10
N VAL A 154 -10.99 7.04 14.08
CA VAL A 154 -11.44 8.10 13.17
C VAL A 154 -10.73 9.42 13.44
N ARG A 155 -10.59 9.80 14.71
CA ARG A 155 -9.85 11.03 15.09
C ARG A 155 -8.38 10.95 14.70
N ALA A 156 -7.73 9.81 14.91
CA ALA A 156 -6.35 9.59 14.48
C ALA A 156 -6.20 9.67 12.95
N LEU A 157 -7.11 9.06 12.20
CA LEU A 157 -7.21 9.19 10.74
C LEU A 157 -7.30 10.65 10.31
N GLN A 158 -8.23 11.41 10.87
CA GLN A 158 -8.45 12.81 10.53
C GLN A 158 -7.23 13.68 10.87
N ASN A 159 -6.65 13.50 12.05
CA ASN A 159 -5.44 14.21 12.47
C ASN A 159 -4.29 13.95 11.51
N ARG A 160 -4.08 12.67 11.14
CA ARG A 160 -3.01 12.33 10.22
C ARG A 160 -3.28 12.86 8.81
N LEU A 161 -4.53 12.85 8.32
CA LEU A 161 -4.89 13.49 7.05
C LEU A 161 -4.57 14.97 7.05
N MET A 162 -4.82 15.69 8.16
CA MET A 162 -4.41 17.09 8.27
C MET A 162 -2.89 17.26 8.23
N ASP A 163 -2.13 16.40 8.91
CA ASP A 163 -0.66 16.44 8.90
C ASP A 163 -0.06 16.24 7.51
N VAL A 164 -0.69 15.40 6.68
CA VAL A 164 -0.26 15.13 5.30
C VAL A 164 -1.06 15.90 4.25
N SER A 165 -1.78 16.94 4.64
CA SER A 165 -2.42 17.88 3.72
C SER A 165 -1.50 19.05 3.41
N LYS A 166 -1.58 19.59 2.19
CA LYS A 166 -0.84 20.81 1.79
C LYS A 166 -1.47 22.11 2.33
N THR A 167 -2.62 22.02 2.98
CA THR A 167 -3.42 23.14 3.47
C THR A 167 -3.15 23.44 4.95
N ALA A 168 -3.51 24.65 5.41
CA ALA A 168 -3.30 25.08 6.78
C ALA A 168 -3.93 24.12 7.82
N ARG A 169 -3.21 23.90 8.93
CA ARG A 169 -3.60 23.00 10.03
C ARG A 169 -4.91 23.47 10.69
N GLY A 170 -5.91 22.58 10.76
CA GLY A 170 -7.18 22.80 11.44
C GLY A 170 -7.13 22.49 12.95
N LYS A 171 -8.27 22.61 13.64
CA LYS A 171 -8.40 22.44 15.11
C LYS A 171 -8.36 20.97 15.61
N GLY A 172 -7.93 20.02 14.79
CA GLY A 172 -8.03 18.59 15.12
C GLY A 172 -9.33 17.95 14.60
N GLY A 173 -9.31 16.63 14.45
CA GLY A 173 -10.44 15.83 14.00
C GLY A 173 -11.50 15.69 15.09
N ASP A 174 -12.77 15.77 14.70
CA ASP A 174 -13.92 15.60 15.61
C ASP A 174 -14.14 14.13 16.02
N GLY A 175 -13.48 13.19 15.36
CA GLY A 175 -13.64 11.76 15.57
C GLY A 175 -14.88 11.17 14.91
N TRP A 176 -15.52 11.87 13.97
CA TRP A 176 -16.70 11.42 13.22
C TRP A 176 -16.39 11.29 11.73
N TYR A 177 -16.62 10.10 11.16
CA TYR A 177 -16.37 9.85 9.74
C TYR A 177 -17.52 10.41 8.91
N GLY A 178 -17.39 11.67 8.49
CA GLY A 178 -18.35 12.38 7.66
C GLY A 178 -17.95 12.47 6.17
N PRO A 179 -18.80 13.07 5.31
CA PRO A 179 -18.51 13.26 3.89
C PRO A 179 -17.20 14.02 3.62
N VAL A 180 -16.84 14.98 4.48
CA VAL A 180 -15.55 15.69 4.40
C VAL A 180 -14.38 14.75 4.63
N THR A 181 -14.47 13.84 5.60
CA THR A 181 -13.43 12.83 5.84
C THR A 181 -13.32 11.89 4.65
N GLU A 182 -14.45 11.41 4.12
CA GLU A 182 -14.47 10.54 2.94
C GLU A 182 -13.77 11.19 1.72
N ALA A 183 -14.10 12.45 1.45
CA ALA A 183 -13.49 13.20 0.35
C ALA A 183 -11.97 13.35 0.53
N ASN A 184 -11.51 13.67 1.74
CA ASN A 184 -10.07 13.75 2.04
C ASN A 184 -9.39 12.39 1.87
N VAL A 185 -10.03 11.30 2.30
CA VAL A 185 -9.53 9.94 2.09
C VAL A 185 -9.41 9.62 0.60
N LYS A 186 -10.43 9.93 -0.21
CA LYS A 186 -10.42 9.73 -1.67
C LYS A 186 -9.24 10.45 -2.33
N VAL A 187 -9.06 11.74 -2.02
CA VAL A 187 -7.94 12.52 -2.59
C VAL A 187 -6.59 12.03 -2.08
N PHE A 188 -6.47 11.71 -0.80
CA PHE A 188 -5.27 11.10 -0.23
C PHE A 188 -4.94 9.77 -0.95
N GLN A 189 -5.91 8.89 -1.11
CA GLN A 189 -5.76 7.61 -1.80
C GLN A 189 -5.26 7.82 -3.22
N SER A 190 -5.90 8.70 -4.00
CA SER A 190 -5.47 9.06 -5.35
C SER A 190 -4.02 9.58 -5.38
N ALA A 191 -3.69 10.54 -4.52
CA ALA A 191 -2.34 11.12 -4.42
C ALA A 191 -1.26 10.08 -4.02
N ASN A 192 -1.69 8.99 -3.38
CA ASN A 192 -0.84 7.91 -2.91
C ASN A 192 -0.93 6.64 -3.78
N GLY A 193 -1.56 6.72 -4.96
CA GLY A 193 -1.66 5.60 -5.90
C GLY A 193 -2.48 4.43 -5.37
N LEU A 194 -3.46 4.71 -4.53
CA LEU A 194 -4.43 3.76 -4.00
C LEU A 194 -5.77 3.93 -4.73
N ARG A 195 -6.62 2.90 -4.70
CA ARG A 195 -8.01 3.01 -5.17
C ARG A 195 -8.73 4.08 -4.33
N SER A 196 -9.27 5.09 -5.01
CA SER A 196 -9.98 6.23 -4.40
C SER A 196 -11.42 5.84 -3.99
N SER A 197 -11.55 4.88 -3.09
CA SER A 197 -12.84 4.35 -2.64
C SER A 197 -13.49 5.20 -1.55
N GLY A 198 -12.69 5.95 -0.79
CA GLY A 198 -13.14 6.56 0.47
C GLY A 198 -13.20 5.57 1.64
N VAL A 199 -12.83 4.31 1.43
CA VAL A 199 -12.73 3.30 2.50
C VAL A 199 -11.30 3.23 2.98
N VAL A 200 -11.07 3.44 4.28
CA VAL A 200 -9.76 3.28 4.92
C VAL A 200 -9.63 1.85 5.41
N ASP A 201 -9.04 1.01 4.58
CA ASP A 201 -8.58 -0.33 4.92
C ASP A 201 -7.17 -0.31 5.54
N GLN A 202 -6.65 -1.49 5.89
CA GLN A 202 -5.32 -1.64 6.48
C GLN A 202 -4.23 -1.02 5.59
N LEU A 203 -4.36 -1.13 4.27
CA LEU A 203 -3.44 -0.54 3.31
C LEU A 203 -3.48 0.99 3.38
N THR A 204 -4.67 1.58 3.29
CA THR A 204 -4.85 3.03 3.37
C THR A 204 -4.32 3.56 4.69
N TRP A 205 -4.56 2.84 5.79
CA TRP A 205 -4.05 3.17 7.12
C TRP A 205 -2.52 3.14 7.18
N ASN A 206 -1.90 2.03 6.75
CA ASN A 206 -0.43 1.91 6.71
C ASN A 206 0.19 3.01 5.86
N ARG A 207 -0.44 3.32 4.73
CA ARG A 207 0.03 4.39 3.84
C ARG A 207 -0.05 5.75 4.52
N LEU A 208 -1.16 6.04 5.17
CA LEU A 208 -1.41 7.30 5.85
C LEU A 208 -0.41 7.54 6.99
N PHE A 209 -0.07 6.50 7.75
CA PHE A 209 0.85 6.59 8.89
C PHE A 209 2.32 6.31 8.55
N SER A 210 2.63 5.99 7.30
CA SER A 210 4.01 5.84 6.84
C SER A 210 4.75 7.19 6.83
N SER A 211 6.07 7.15 7.08
CA SER A 211 6.98 8.29 6.89
C SER A 211 7.06 8.74 5.43
N SER A 212 6.72 7.86 4.47
CA SER A 212 6.74 8.18 3.05
C SER A 212 5.39 8.64 2.49
N ALA A 213 4.38 8.87 3.35
CA ALA A 213 3.05 9.33 2.95
C ALA A 213 3.17 10.59 2.07
N ARG A 214 2.60 10.54 0.85
CA ARG A 214 2.62 11.70 -0.06
C ARG A 214 1.56 12.68 0.39
N PHE A 215 1.95 13.95 0.42
CA PHE A 215 1.03 15.03 0.70
C PHE A 215 -0.04 15.15 -0.39
N PHE A 216 -1.28 15.41 0.01
CA PHE A 216 -2.40 15.62 -0.89
C PHE A 216 -2.96 17.05 -0.77
N ASP A 217 -3.73 17.48 -1.77
CA ASP A 217 -4.38 18.79 -1.77
C ASP A 217 -5.80 18.69 -1.21
N ALA A 218 -6.04 19.21 0.00
CA ALA A 218 -7.36 19.16 0.63
C ALA A 218 -8.39 20.08 -0.03
N HIS A 219 -7.98 21.06 -0.84
CA HIS A 219 -8.95 21.86 -1.61
C HIS A 219 -9.67 21.03 -2.67
N ALA A 220 -8.97 20.07 -3.29
CA ALA A 220 -9.60 19.12 -4.20
C ALA A 220 -10.65 18.25 -3.48
N ALA A 221 -10.46 17.96 -2.19
CA ALA A 221 -11.45 17.22 -1.39
C ALA A 221 -12.70 18.07 -1.11
N GLN A 222 -12.55 19.38 -0.87
CA GLN A 222 -13.68 20.29 -0.64
C GLN A 222 -14.61 20.34 -1.87
N GLN A 223 -14.05 20.29 -3.07
CA GLN A 223 -14.83 20.26 -4.32
C GLN A 223 -15.73 19.02 -4.43
N LEU A 224 -15.30 17.87 -3.88
CA LEU A 224 -16.09 16.64 -3.87
C LEU A 224 -17.28 16.70 -2.90
N VAL A 225 -17.27 17.61 -1.92
CA VAL A 225 -18.32 17.73 -0.88
C VAL A 225 -19.40 18.71 -1.29
N THR A 226 -19.08 19.72 -2.11
CA THR A 226 -20.06 20.67 -2.64
C THR A 226 -20.94 20.03 -3.72
N PRO A 227 -22.27 19.99 -3.55
CA PRO A 227 -23.18 19.84 -4.69
C PRO A 227 -22.94 21.03 -5.63
N GLY A 228 -22.97 20.78 -6.95
CA GLY A 228 -22.67 21.78 -7.97
C GLY A 228 -23.33 23.14 -7.73
N LYS A 229 -22.55 24.21 -7.98
CA LYS A 229 -23.13 25.47 -8.41
C LYS A 229 -23.83 25.29 -9.74
#